data_AF-A0AAV7WWM1-F1
#
_entry.id   AF-A0AAV7WWM1-F1
#
_cell.length_a   1.000
_cell.length_b   1.000
_cell.length_c   1.000
_cell.angle_alpha   90.00
_cell.angle_beta   90.00
_cell.angle_gamma   90.00
#
_symmetry.space_group_name_H-M   'P 1'
#
loop_
_entity.id
_entity.type
_entity.pdbx_description
1 polymer ?
#
loop_
_entity_poly.entity_id
_entity_poly.type
_entity_poly.pdbx_seq_one_letter_code
_entity_poly.pdbx_strand_id
1 'polypeptide(L)'
;MHVIPELRFKYDISDTNTERRAVGAAELVYVITTTWDSLTVMHSPVTITFKPDENGLLMEVSAPFFDDPHAPPGEPGKPFNGLWDYEVVESFFLNSKTTEYLEVELCPHGQHLVLLLSGVGNAFKKELDLSFEADTTSNWGRWTGRALIPWTYFPPDVDMMNSYAIHGSGIGRTYESLYPIPSDEIQEGQGPNFHRLDYFKEFYLKWVMGEDWNQPASELWRPTP
;
A
#
# COMPACT_ATOMS: atom_id res chain seq x y z
N MET A 1 -44.86 -36.33 14.27
CA MET A 1 -43.95 -35.25 14.71
C MET A 1 -42.54 -35.69 14.34
N HIS A 2 -42.04 -35.26 13.17
CA HIS A 2 -40.69 -35.58 12.71
C HIS A 2 -39.82 -34.35 12.96
N VAL A 3 -38.74 -34.54 13.72
CA VAL A 3 -37.78 -33.51 14.10
C VAL A 3 -36.66 -33.55 13.04
N ILE A 4 -36.41 -32.41 12.40
CA ILE A 4 -35.37 -32.23 11.38
C ILE A 4 -34.01 -32.15 12.09
N PRO A 5 -32.93 -32.82 11.63
CA PRO A 5 -31.61 -32.64 12.20
C PRO A 5 -30.98 -31.34 11.65
N GLU A 6 -30.50 -30.48 12.55
CA GLU A 6 -29.71 -29.29 12.22
C GLU A 6 -28.36 -29.70 11.61
N LEU A 7 -28.13 -29.30 10.35
CA LEU A 7 -26.80 -29.33 9.74
C LEU A 7 -25.93 -28.24 10.37
N ARG A 8 -24.97 -28.64 11.21
CA ARG A 8 -23.84 -27.80 11.58
C ARG A 8 -22.83 -27.78 10.43
N PHE A 9 -22.85 -26.70 9.64
CA PHE A 9 -21.73 -26.38 8.75
C PHE A 9 -20.59 -25.82 9.60
N LYS A 10 -19.49 -26.57 9.70
CA LYS A 10 -18.20 -26.02 10.11
C LYS A 10 -17.68 -25.20 8.93
N TYR A 11 -17.60 -23.88 9.08
CA TYR A 11 -16.83 -23.06 8.16
C TYR A 11 -15.37 -23.24 8.53
N ASP A 12 -14.63 -23.90 7.64
CA ASP A 12 -13.19 -23.93 7.60
C ASP A 12 -12.74 -22.66 6.86
N ILE A 13 -11.99 -21.78 7.51
CA ILE A 13 -11.45 -20.57 6.88
C ILE A 13 -10.12 -20.98 6.25
N SER A 14 -10.20 -21.56 5.05
CA SER A 14 -9.05 -21.72 4.16
C SER A 14 -9.40 -21.13 2.80
N ASP A 15 -8.53 -20.25 2.33
CA ASP A 15 -8.39 -19.77 0.96
C ASP A 15 -9.67 -19.32 0.24
N THR A 16 -10.18 -18.13 0.57
CA THR A 16 -11.01 -17.39 -0.39
C THR A 16 -10.10 -16.75 -1.44
N ASN A 17 -9.59 -17.58 -2.34
CA ASN A 17 -9.11 -17.13 -3.64
C ASN A 17 -10.37 -16.72 -4.42
N THR A 18 -10.69 -15.43 -4.36
CA THR A 18 -11.87 -14.81 -4.97
C THR A 18 -11.98 -15.22 -6.44
N GLU A 19 -13.06 -15.92 -6.80
CA GLU A 19 -13.40 -16.24 -8.18
C GLU A 19 -13.49 -14.95 -9.01
N ARG A 20 -12.50 -14.72 -9.87
CA ARG A 20 -12.42 -13.53 -10.72
C ARG A 20 -13.19 -13.73 -12.02
N ARG A 21 -14.23 -12.92 -12.20
CA ARG A 21 -14.66 -12.42 -13.51
C ARG A 21 -15.07 -10.96 -13.39
N ALA A 22 -14.13 -10.05 -13.60
CA ALA A 22 -14.45 -8.66 -13.89
C ALA A 22 -14.18 -8.40 -15.38
N VAL A 23 -15.24 -8.14 -16.14
CA VAL A 23 -15.15 -7.60 -17.50
C VAL A 23 -15.37 -6.08 -17.34
N GLY A 24 -14.29 -5.31 -17.30
CA GLY A 24 -14.30 -3.85 -17.17
C GLY A 24 -13.39 -3.31 -16.06
N ALA A 25 -13.06 -2.01 -16.12
CA ALA A 25 -12.29 -1.32 -15.10
C ALA A 25 -12.97 -1.45 -13.72
N ALA A 26 -12.18 -1.78 -12.70
CA ALA A 26 -12.69 -2.12 -11.37
C ALA A 26 -11.93 -1.37 -10.28
N GLU A 27 -12.65 -0.96 -9.26
CA GLU A 27 -12.07 -0.48 -8.01
C GLU A 27 -11.49 -1.68 -7.24
N LEU A 28 -10.23 -1.57 -6.80
CA LEU A 28 -9.63 -2.54 -5.88
C LEU A 28 -9.51 -1.95 -4.50
N VAL A 29 -9.99 -2.66 -3.49
CA VAL A 29 -9.97 -2.23 -2.08
C VAL A 29 -9.14 -3.21 -1.28
N TYR A 30 -8.17 -2.68 -0.54
CA TYR A 30 -7.28 -3.41 0.35
C TYR A 30 -7.45 -2.89 1.78
N VAL A 31 -7.33 -3.79 2.75
CA VAL A 31 -7.54 -3.48 4.16
C VAL A 31 -6.38 -4.06 4.97
N ILE A 32 -5.63 -3.20 5.65
CA ILE A 32 -4.54 -3.61 6.54
C ILE A 32 -5.14 -3.96 7.89
N THR A 33 -4.95 -5.21 8.31
CA THR A 33 -5.48 -5.76 9.58
C THR A 33 -4.41 -6.43 10.43
N THR A 34 -3.16 -6.39 9.97
CA THR A 34 -2.03 -7.08 10.57
C THR A 34 -0.84 -6.14 10.71
N THR A 35 -0.08 -6.35 11.77
CA THR A 35 1.27 -5.80 11.97
C THR A 35 2.27 -6.53 11.07
N TRP A 36 3.45 -5.94 10.86
CA TRP A 36 4.53 -6.50 10.05
C TRP A 36 4.95 -7.93 10.45
N ASP A 37 4.75 -8.28 11.72
CA ASP A 37 5.03 -9.57 12.36
C ASP A 37 3.79 -10.48 12.51
N SER A 38 2.77 -10.25 11.69
CA SER A 38 1.55 -11.07 11.61
C SER A 38 0.64 -11.05 12.86
N LEU A 39 0.80 -10.08 13.76
CA LEU A 39 -0.16 -9.88 14.87
C LEU A 39 -1.36 -9.05 14.40
N THR A 40 -2.54 -9.32 14.94
CA THR A 40 -3.76 -8.56 14.63
C THR A 40 -3.66 -7.12 15.10
N VAL A 41 -4.05 -6.17 14.25
CA VAL A 41 -4.21 -4.75 14.59
C VAL A 41 -5.43 -4.56 15.49
N MET A 42 -5.26 -3.79 16.58
CA MET A 42 -6.27 -3.64 17.64
C MET A 42 -7.04 -2.30 17.59
N HIS A 43 -7.03 -1.62 16.44
CA HIS A 43 -7.84 -0.44 16.14
C HIS A 43 -8.57 -0.60 14.81
N SER A 44 -9.32 0.43 14.39
CA SER A 44 -9.95 0.44 13.07
C SER A 44 -8.90 0.32 11.97
N PRO A 45 -9.12 -0.48 10.92
CA PRO A 45 -8.10 -0.75 9.93
C PRO A 45 -7.83 0.45 9.01
N VAL A 46 -6.67 0.41 8.35
CA VAL A 46 -6.34 1.24 7.20
C VAL A 46 -6.96 0.63 5.95
N THR A 47 -7.62 1.45 5.14
CA THR A 47 -8.19 1.06 3.85
C THR A 47 -7.48 1.83 2.74
N ILE A 48 -7.06 1.10 1.70
CA ILE A 48 -6.43 1.64 0.51
C ILE A 48 -7.26 1.21 -0.69
N THR A 49 -7.66 2.18 -1.50
CA THR A 49 -8.48 1.96 -2.68
C THR A 49 -7.73 2.43 -3.92
N PHE A 50 -7.62 1.56 -4.92
CA PHE A 50 -7.08 1.88 -6.22
C PHE A 50 -8.19 1.98 -7.25
N LYS A 51 -8.25 3.11 -7.95
CA LYS A 51 -9.25 3.43 -8.96
C LYS A 51 -8.60 3.81 -10.29
N PRO A 52 -9.28 3.50 -11.41
CA PRO A 52 -8.80 3.93 -12.71
C PRO A 52 -8.90 5.46 -12.85
N ASP A 53 -7.86 6.07 -13.41
CA ASP A 53 -7.85 7.45 -13.90
C ASP A 53 -7.15 7.50 -15.26
N GLU A 54 -7.47 8.49 -16.10
CA GLU A 54 -6.86 8.65 -17.42
C GLU A 54 -5.34 8.88 -17.31
N ASN A 55 -4.91 9.64 -16.30
CA ASN A 55 -3.53 10.12 -16.19
C ASN A 55 -2.68 9.31 -15.20
N GLY A 56 -3.27 8.35 -14.50
CA GLY A 56 -2.56 7.59 -13.48
C GLY A 56 -3.43 6.57 -12.74
N LEU A 57 -2.86 6.02 -11.68
CA LEU A 57 -3.60 5.24 -10.70
C LEU A 57 -4.05 6.17 -9.58
N LEU A 58 -5.36 6.29 -9.35
CA LEU A 58 -5.87 7.02 -8.21
C LEU A 58 -5.77 6.13 -6.96
N MET A 59 -4.98 6.56 -5.98
CA MET A 59 -4.84 5.94 -4.67
C MET A 59 -5.61 6.77 -3.64
N GLU A 60 -6.62 6.17 -3.02
CA GLU A 60 -7.38 6.75 -1.92
C GLU A 60 -7.07 6.00 -0.63
N VAL A 61 -6.82 6.75 0.44
CA VAL A 61 -6.55 6.23 1.78
C VAL A 61 -7.68 6.64 2.72
N SER A 62 -8.10 5.72 3.57
CA SER A 62 -8.90 6.03 4.76
C SER A 62 -8.30 5.29 5.96
N ALA A 63 -7.79 6.03 6.93
CA ALA A 63 -7.09 5.47 8.08
C ALA A 63 -7.51 6.18 9.38
N PRO A 64 -7.31 5.57 10.56
CA PRO A 64 -7.29 6.34 11.80
C PRO A 64 -6.26 7.46 11.71
N PHE A 65 -6.54 8.60 12.35
CA PHE A 65 -5.57 9.69 12.47
C PHE A 65 -5.01 9.69 13.88
N PHE A 66 -3.74 9.30 14.00
CA PHE A 66 -3.07 9.13 15.28
C PHE A 66 -2.42 10.43 15.77
N ASP A 67 -1.96 11.28 14.84
CA ASP A 67 -1.17 12.49 15.10
C ASP A 67 0.09 12.20 15.97
N ASP A 68 0.65 10.99 15.79
CA ASP A 68 1.84 10.52 16.50
C ASP A 68 2.78 9.72 15.55
N PRO A 69 4.04 10.18 15.38
CA PRO A 69 4.56 11.46 15.85
C PRO A 69 3.88 12.63 15.14
N HIS A 70 4.02 13.83 15.71
CA HIS A 70 3.55 15.06 15.10
C HIS A 70 4.07 15.25 13.67
N ALA A 71 3.33 16.04 12.90
CA ALA A 71 3.62 16.39 11.52
C ALA A 71 5.13 16.58 11.20
N PRO A 72 5.60 16.06 10.04
CA PRO A 72 6.98 16.27 9.61
C PRO A 72 7.27 17.77 9.38
N PRO A 73 8.53 18.20 9.60
CA PRO A 73 8.95 19.58 9.34
C PRO A 73 9.08 19.83 7.83
N GLY A 74 7.95 19.93 7.13
CA GLY A 74 7.88 20.18 5.69
C GLY A 74 6.54 20.82 5.32
N GLU A 75 6.46 21.46 4.15
CA GLU A 75 5.21 22.05 3.68
C GLU A 75 4.24 20.95 3.20
N PRO A 76 2.95 21.01 3.58
CA PRO A 76 1.92 20.16 2.98
C PRO A 76 1.92 20.27 1.45
N GLY A 77 1.74 19.15 0.76
CA GLY A 77 1.78 19.06 -0.70
C GLY A 77 3.20 18.99 -1.29
N LYS A 78 4.25 18.90 -0.45
CA LYS A 78 5.63 18.74 -0.90
C LYS A 78 6.21 17.36 -0.58
N PRO A 79 7.17 16.89 -1.37
CA PRO A 79 7.97 15.72 -1.02
C PRO A 79 8.71 15.93 0.30
N PHE A 80 8.88 14.86 1.08
CA PHE A 80 9.66 14.86 2.32
C PHE A 80 10.42 13.54 2.47
N ASN A 81 11.74 13.54 2.25
CA ASN A 81 12.57 12.35 2.46
C ASN A 81 12.66 11.97 3.96
N GLY A 82 12.42 10.69 4.29
CA GLY A 82 12.34 10.20 5.67
C GLY A 82 10.92 10.16 6.22
N LEU A 83 9.89 10.14 5.36
CA LEU A 83 8.50 10.20 5.79
C LEU A 83 8.07 8.97 6.61
N TRP A 84 8.73 7.81 6.40
CA TRP A 84 8.63 6.61 7.24
C TRP A 84 8.97 6.80 8.73
N ASP A 85 9.54 7.94 9.14
CA ASP A 85 9.72 8.31 10.56
C ASP A 85 8.45 8.91 11.18
N TYR A 86 7.40 9.15 10.39
CA TYR A 86 6.15 9.82 10.78
C TYR A 86 4.92 8.90 10.70
N GLU A 87 3.72 9.44 10.93
CA GLU A 87 2.49 8.76 10.56
C GLU A 87 2.36 8.74 9.04
N VAL A 88 2.22 7.55 8.45
CA VAL A 88 2.28 7.37 6.99
C VAL A 88 1.55 6.11 6.55
N VAL A 89 1.00 6.15 5.32
CA VAL A 89 0.53 4.97 4.59
C VAL A 89 1.33 4.83 3.31
N GLU A 90 1.78 3.61 3.03
CA GLU A 90 2.71 3.31 1.95
C GLU A 90 2.13 2.25 1.01
N SER A 91 2.47 2.32 -0.28
CA SER A 91 2.19 1.27 -1.24
C SER A 91 3.33 1.11 -2.23
N PHE A 92 3.67 -0.16 -2.48
CA PHE A 92 4.78 -0.57 -3.32
C PHE A 92 4.27 -1.32 -4.54
N PHE A 93 4.80 -1.02 -5.72
CA PHE A 93 4.42 -1.66 -6.98
C PHE A 93 5.67 -2.19 -7.66
N LEU A 94 5.80 -3.51 -7.69
CA LEU A 94 7.01 -4.23 -8.06
C LEU A 94 6.84 -4.96 -9.40
N ASN A 95 7.85 -4.87 -10.24
CA ASN A 95 8.15 -5.86 -11.26
C ASN A 95 9.13 -6.89 -10.67
N SER A 96 8.63 -8.07 -10.34
CA SER A 96 9.39 -9.12 -9.67
C SER A 96 10.55 -9.68 -10.49
N LYS A 97 10.49 -9.54 -11.83
CA LYS A 97 11.51 -10.05 -12.75
C LYS A 97 12.72 -9.12 -12.84
N THR A 98 12.50 -7.81 -12.80
CA THR A 98 13.57 -6.81 -12.89
C THR A 98 14.01 -6.28 -11.52
N THR A 99 13.21 -6.53 -10.46
CA THR A 99 13.38 -5.92 -9.13
C THR A 99 13.32 -4.39 -9.17
N GLU A 100 12.55 -3.86 -10.12
CA GLU A 100 12.23 -2.44 -10.19
C GLU A 100 10.88 -2.21 -9.52
N TYR A 101 10.81 -1.21 -8.65
CA TYR A 101 9.59 -0.93 -7.93
C TYR A 101 9.41 0.54 -7.58
N LEU A 102 8.16 0.97 -7.69
CA LEU A 102 7.69 2.26 -7.23
C LEU A 102 7.27 2.12 -5.76
N GLU A 103 7.61 3.12 -4.95
CA GLU A 103 7.15 3.28 -3.58
C GLU A 103 6.51 4.67 -3.44
N VAL A 104 5.31 4.69 -2.86
CA VAL A 104 4.52 5.89 -2.62
C VAL A 104 4.11 5.93 -1.16
N GLU A 105 4.52 6.97 -0.46
CA GLU A 105 4.25 7.23 0.96
C GLU A 105 3.39 8.48 1.10
N LEU A 106 2.31 8.42 1.87
CA LEU A 106 1.34 9.49 2.07
C LEU A 106 1.14 9.78 3.56
N CYS A 107 1.41 11.02 3.98
CA CYS A 107 1.23 11.47 5.36
C CYS A 107 -0.11 12.20 5.55
N PRO A 108 -0.83 12.01 6.67
CA PRO A 108 -2.07 12.74 6.98
C PRO A 108 -1.92 14.26 6.98
N HIS A 109 -0.69 14.78 7.12
CA HIS A 109 -0.39 16.21 7.10
C HIS A 109 -0.11 16.77 5.70
N GLY A 110 -0.22 15.94 4.65
CA GLY A 110 -0.15 16.37 3.24
C GLY A 110 1.22 16.24 2.59
N GLN A 111 2.27 15.89 3.33
CA GLN A 111 3.57 15.54 2.74
C GLN A 111 3.49 14.15 2.10
N HIS A 112 4.31 13.92 1.08
CA HIS A 112 4.43 12.63 0.43
C HIS A 112 5.90 12.26 0.22
N LEU A 113 6.16 11.00 -0.08
CA LEU A 113 7.45 10.58 -0.63
C LEU A 113 7.20 9.61 -1.76
N VAL A 114 7.85 9.86 -2.90
CA VAL A 114 7.79 8.97 -4.05
C VAL A 114 9.21 8.58 -4.41
N LEU A 115 9.46 7.27 -4.45
CA LEU A 115 10.76 6.69 -4.76
C LEU A 115 10.64 5.75 -5.96
N LEU A 116 11.63 5.79 -6.84
CA LEU A 116 11.80 4.80 -7.91
C LEU A 116 13.06 4.01 -7.58
N LEU A 117 12.91 2.69 -7.42
CA LEU A 117 13.95 1.80 -6.93
C LEU A 117 14.28 0.71 -7.95
N SER A 118 15.56 0.35 -8.06
CA SER A 118 16.05 -0.74 -8.90
C SER A 118 17.03 -1.59 -8.09
N GLY A 119 16.58 -2.77 -7.69
CA GLY A 119 17.20 -3.58 -6.63
C GLY A 119 16.69 -3.21 -5.23
N VAL A 120 16.79 -4.16 -4.30
CA VAL A 120 16.25 -4.03 -2.93
C VAL A 120 16.85 -2.82 -2.20
N GLY A 121 15.99 -1.88 -1.82
CA GLY A 121 16.30 -0.64 -1.11
C GLY A 121 17.06 0.41 -1.94
N ASN A 122 17.27 0.17 -3.24
CA ASN A 122 18.16 1.01 -4.05
C ASN A 122 17.37 2.03 -4.90
N ALA A 123 17.00 3.12 -4.25
CA ALA A 123 16.32 4.25 -4.90
C ALA A 123 17.27 5.08 -5.77
N PHE A 124 16.98 5.18 -7.07
CA PHE A 124 17.73 5.99 -8.04
C PHE A 124 17.05 7.33 -8.36
N LYS A 125 15.77 7.48 -8.03
CA LYS A 125 15.06 8.77 -7.95
C LYS A 125 14.25 8.84 -6.67
N LYS A 126 14.22 10.03 -6.08
CA LYS A 126 13.54 10.31 -4.81
C LYS A 126 12.82 11.64 -4.89
N GLU A 127 11.87 11.84 -4.00
CA GLU A 127 11.18 13.13 -3.81
C GLU A 127 10.51 13.65 -5.09
N LEU A 128 9.89 12.76 -5.86
CA LEU A 128 9.11 13.15 -7.03
C LEU A 128 7.81 13.82 -6.58
N ASP A 129 7.40 14.85 -7.32
CA ASP A 129 6.14 15.56 -7.07
C ASP A 129 4.92 14.63 -7.22
N LEU A 130 3.93 14.81 -6.35
CA LEU A 130 2.70 14.05 -6.38
C LEU A 130 1.50 14.98 -6.17
N SER A 131 0.47 14.81 -7.00
CA SER A 131 -0.83 15.45 -6.76
C SER A 131 -1.52 14.73 -5.60
N PHE A 132 -1.37 15.26 -4.39
CA PHE A 132 -1.85 14.65 -3.16
C PHE A 132 -2.63 15.65 -2.29
N GLU A 133 -3.81 15.23 -1.85
CA GLU A 133 -4.65 15.94 -0.88
C GLU A 133 -4.88 15.07 0.35
N ALA A 134 -4.79 15.66 1.54
CA ALA A 134 -5.08 15.01 2.82
C ALA A 134 -6.12 15.81 3.60
N ASP A 135 -7.03 15.12 4.28
CA ASP A 135 -8.06 15.72 5.12
C ASP A 135 -8.16 14.96 6.45
N THR A 136 -7.87 15.66 7.54
CA THR A 136 -7.96 15.18 8.93
C THR A 136 -9.15 15.78 9.69
N THR A 137 -9.96 16.61 9.01
CA THR A 137 -10.96 17.49 9.64
C THR A 137 -12.39 17.05 9.38
N SER A 138 -12.68 16.43 8.23
CA SER A 138 -14.06 16.07 7.87
C SER A 138 -14.61 14.85 8.61
N ASN A 139 -13.75 13.97 9.12
CA ASN A 139 -14.15 12.76 9.83
C ASN A 139 -13.32 12.57 11.12
N TRP A 140 -13.92 12.86 12.27
CA TRP A 140 -13.21 12.86 13.55
C TRP A 140 -12.53 11.51 13.86
N GLY A 141 -11.23 11.57 14.20
CA GLY A 141 -10.41 10.40 14.51
C GLY A 141 -9.92 9.62 13.28
N ARG A 142 -10.15 10.13 12.07
CA ARG A 142 -9.68 9.55 10.81
C ARG A 142 -9.06 10.60 9.92
N TRP A 143 -8.26 10.14 8.98
CA TRP A 143 -7.85 10.96 7.84
C TRP A 143 -8.16 10.25 6.54
N THR A 144 -8.34 11.06 5.50
CA THR A 144 -8.44 10.58 4.13
C THR A 144 -7.35 11.20 3.28
N GLY A 145 -6.76 10.39 2.41
CA GLY A 145 -5.78 10.82 1.43
C GLY A 145 -6.26 10.53 0.02
N ARG A 146 -5.94 11.40 -0.93
CA ARG A 146 -6.23 11.18 -2.36
C ARG A 146 -5.01 11.59 -3.18
N ALA A 147 -4.34 10.61 -3.77
CA ALA A 147 -3.14 10.80 -4.58
C ALA A 147 -3.34 10.26 -6.00
N LEU A 148 -3.02 11.06 -7.02
CA LEU A 148 -2.96 10.58 -8.40
C LEU A 148 -1.51 10.21 -8.72
N ILE A 149 -1.23 8.91 -8.85
CA ILE A 149 0.09 8.38 -9.16
C ILE A 149 0.25 8.33 -10.69
N PRO A 150 1.12 9.16 -11.31
CA PRO A 150 1.24 9.22 -12.76
C PRO A 150 1.69 7.89 -13.38
N TRP A 151 1.20 7.57 -14.58
CA TRP A 151 1.64 6.36 -15.30
C TRP A 151 3.14 6.28 -15.51
N THR A 152 3.79 7.43 -15.66
CA THR A 152 5.25 7.51 -15.82
C THR A 152 6.02 7.05 -14.58
N TYR A 153 5.39 6.94 -13.41
CA TYR A 153 6.08 6.54 -12.18
C TYR A 153 6.15 5.03 -12.02
N PHE A 154 5.23 4.28 -12.61
CA PHE A 154 5.23 2.82 -12.52
C PHE A 154 6.33 2.21 -13.38
N PRO A 155 7.09 1.23 -12.85
CA PRO A 155 7.97 0.42 -13.68
C PRO A 155 7.11 -0.38 -14.68
N PRO A 156 7.67 -0.75 -15.84
CA PRO A 156 6.96 -1.63 -16.78
C PRO A 156 6.64 -2.97 -16.10
N ASP A 157 5.48 -3.55 -16.43
CA ASP A 157 5.08 -4.91 -16.04
C ASP A 157 5.05 -5.16 -14.52
N VAL A 158 4.47 -4.24 -13.75
CA VAL A 158 4.14 -4.50 -12.33
C VAL A 158 3.29 -5.76 -12.20
N ASP A 159 3.75 -6.69 -11.37
CA ASP A 159 3.10 -7.98 -11.10
C ASP A 159 2.92 -8.27 -9.60
N MET A 160 3.50 -7.44 -8.73
CA MET A 160 3.46 -7.62 -7.28
C MET A 160 3.20 -6.29 -6.54
N MET A 161 2.52 -6.36 -5.39
CA MET A 161 2.26 -5.22 -4.52
C MET A 161 2.25 -5.62 -3.04
N ASN A 162 2.63 -4.67 -2.20
CA ASN A 162 2.29 -4.67 -0.78
C ASN A 162 2.00 -3.24 -0.32
N SER A 163 1.30 -3.12 0.79
CA SER A 163 0.98 -1.83 1.40
C SER A 163 1.23 -1.89 2.90
N TYR A 164 1.59 -0.75 3.47
CA TYR A 164 1.99 -0.63 4.87
C TYR A 164 1.40 0.62 5.49
N ALA A 165 1.38 0.64 6.82
CA ALA A 165 1.10 1.84 7.58
C ALA A 165 2.06 1.92 8.77
N ILE A 166 2.50 3.13 9.11
CA ILE A 166 3.33 3.37 10.28
C ILE A 166 2.69 4.50 11.08
N HIS A 167 2.65 4.34 12.40
CA HIS A 167 2.16 5.34 13.34
C HIS A 167 2.75 5.11 14.73
N GLY A 168 2.47 6.01 15.66
CA GLY A 168 2.97 5.99 17.01
C GLY A 168 4.45 6.39 17.11
N SER A 169 4.92 6.63 18.33
CA SER A 169 6.33 6.96 18.60
C SER A 169 6.92 6.16 19.77
N GLY A 170 8.26 6.06 19.80
CA GLY A 170 9.00 5.34 20.84
C GLY A 170 8.57 3.88 20.97
N ILE A 171 8.19 3.45 22.17
CA ILE A 171 7.67 2.10 22.46
C ILE A 171 6.33 1.84 21.74
N GLY A 172 5.55 2.88 21.46
CA GLY A 172 4.26 2.77 20.76
C GLY A 172 4.37 2.76 19.25
N ARG A 173 5.59 2.83 18.68
CA ARG A 173 5.80 2.79 17.23
C ARG A 173 5.29 1.47 16.67
N THR A 174 4.33 1.57 15.76
CA THR A 174 3.62 0.43 15.18
C THR A 174 3.86 0.40 13.68
N TYR A 175 4.11 -0.80 13.15
CA TYR A 175 4.35 -1.06 11.74
C TYR A 175 3.34 -2.10 11.27
N GLU A 176 2.50 -1.71 10.33
CA GLU A 176 1.42 -2.54 9.79
C GLU A 176 1.69 -2.94 8.35
N SER A 177 1.16 -4.09 7.95
CA SER A 177 1.36 -4.64 6.62
C SER A 177 0.11 -5.35 6.13
N LEU A 178 -0.23 -5.11 4.87
CA LEU A 178 -1.26 -5.86 4.14
C LEU A 178 -0.84 -7.33 3.98
N TYR A 179 0.43 -7.57 3.65
CA TYR A 179 1.02 -8.91 3.56
C TYR A 179 2.27 -9.00 4.46
N PRO A 180 2.08 -9.41 5.73
CA PRO A 180 3.16 -9.43 6.71
C PRO A 180 4.12 -10.61 6.54
N ILE A 181 5.21 -10.58 7.30
CA ILE A 181 6.12 -11.73 7.43
C ILE A 181 5.39 -12.83 8.22
N PRO A 182 5.26 -14.06 7.68
CA PRO A 182 4.66 -15.17 8.42
C PRO A 182 5.35 -15.38 9.76
N SER A 183 4.57 -15.59 10.82
CA SER A 183 5.09 -15.64 12.20
C SER A 183 6.19 -16.67 12.42
N ASP A 184 6.17 -17.77 11.66
CA ASP A 184 7.16 -18.86 11.70
C ASP A 184 8.45 -18.56 10.92
N GLU A 185 8.46 -17.52 10.09
CA GLU A 185 9.64 -17.05 9.37
C GLU A 185 10.37 -15.90 10.08
N ILE A 186 9.81 -15.38 11.18
CA ILE A 186 10.38 -14.27 11.95
C ILE A 186 11.56 -14.77 12.79
N GLN A 187 12.71 -14.13 12.62
CA GLN A 187 13.92 -14.42 13.38
C GLN A 187 13.92 -13.66 14.71
N GLU A 188 14.58 -14.23 15.73
CA GLU A 188 14.75 -13.55 17.01
C GLU A 188 15.50 -12.22 16.82
N GLY A 189 14.92 -11.14 17.34
CA GLY A 189 15.47 -9.78 17.21
C GLY A 189 15.29 -9.13 15.84
N GLN A 190 14.55 -9.77 14.91
CA GLN A 190 14.20 -9.16 13.63
C GLN A 190 13.29 -7.95 13.87
N GLY A 191 13.54 -6.88 13.12
CA GLY A 191 12.69 -5.70 13.06
C GLY A 191 11.90 -5.62 11.75
N PRO A 192 11.00 -4.62 11.63
CA PRO A 192 10.27 -4.36 10.40
C PRO A 192 11.22 -4.03 9.24
N ASN A 193 10.94 -4.59 8.07
CA ASN A 193 11.62 -4.26 6.82
C ASN A 193 10.65 -4.41 5.64
N PHE A 194 10.13 -3.28 5.16
CA PHE A 194 9.12 -3.25 4.10
C PHE A 194 9.68 -3.51 2.69
N HIS A 195 11.02 -3.53 2.54
CA HIS A 195 11.70 -3.96 1.32
C HIS A 195 11.93 -5.48 1.26
N ARG A 196 11.29 -6.28 2.11
CA ARG A 196 11.23 -7.74 1.95
C ARG A 196 10.25 -8.11 0.85
N LEU A 197 10.71 -7.94 -0.40
CA LEU A 197 9.91 -8.10 -1.61
C LEU A 197 9.27 -9.50 -1.77
N ASP A 198 9.86 -10.52 -1.15
CA ASP A 198 9.36 -11.91 -1.17
C ASP A 198 7.93 -12.07 -0.61
N TYR A 199 7.48 -11.12 0.24
CA TYR A 199 6.15 -11.17 0.85
C TYR A 199 5.08 -10.45 0.05
N PHE A 200 5.46 -9.74 -1.02
CA PHE A 200 4.51 -9.06 -1.87
C PHE A 200 3.61 -10.09 -2.57
N LYS A 201 2.37 -9.71 -2.87
CA LYS A 201 1.40 -10.58 -3.54
C LYS A 201 1.04 -10.04 -4.90
N GLU A 202 0.48 -10.93 -5.71
CA GLU A 202 0.09 -10.62 -7.08
C GLU A 202 -0.77 -9.36 -7.16
N PHE A 203 -0.39 -8.47 -8.06
CA PHE A 203 -1.13 -7.26 -8.39
C PHE A 203 -0.79 -6.85 -9.81
N TYR A 204 -1.82 -6.55 -10.61
CA TYR A 204 -1.64 -6.12 -11.98
C TYR A 204 -2.49 -4.89 -12.22
N LEU A 205 -1.90 -3.86 -12.84
CA LEU A 205 -2.60 -2.60 -13.16
C LEU A 205 -3.86 -2.85 -14.01
N LYS A 206 -3.87 -3.91 -14.83
CA LYS A 206 -5.04 -4.34 -15.62
C LYS A 206 -6.23 -4.75 -14.77
N TRP A 207 -6.03 -5.21 -13.54
CA TRP A 207 -7.16 -5.50 -12.63
C TRP A 207 -7.94 -4.23 -12.27
N VAL A 208 -7.29 -3.06 -12.31
CA VAL A 208 -7.92 -1.75 -12.11
C VAL A 208 -8.40 -1.17 -13.44
N MET A 209 -7.55 -1.21 -14.47
CA MET A 209 -7.77 -0.49 -15.74
C MET A 209 -8.60 -1.27 -16.77
N GLY A 210 -8.77 -2.58 -16.59
CA GLY A 210 -9.37 -3.49 -17.56
C GLY A 210 -8.34 -4.20 -18.45
N GLU A 211 -8.72 -5.37 -18.98
CA GLU A 211 -7.82 -6.28 -19.71
C GLU A 211 -7.23 -5.69 -21.01
N ASP A 212 -8.01 -4.85 -21.70
CA ASP A 212 -7.61 -4.20 -22.96
C ASP A 212 -6.66 -3.00 -22.75
N TRP A 213 -6.49 -2.57 -21.50
CA TRP A 213 -5.57 -1.47 -21.18
C TRP A 213 -4.12 -1.91 -21.35
N ASN A 214 -3.30 -0.99 -21.86
CA ASN A 214 -1.87 -1.17 -21.99
C ASN A 214 -1.16 -0.06 -21.21
N GLN A 215 -0.15 -0.44 -20.45
CA GLN A 215 0.63 0.51 -19.67
C GLN A 215 1.35 1.50 -20.61
N PRO A 216 1.17 2.83 -20.40
CA PRO A 216 1.95 3.82 -21.11
C PRO A 216 3.44 3.67 -20.83
N ALA A 217 4.28 3.93 -21.83
CA ALA A 217 5.73 3.90 -21.65
C ALA A 217 6.17 4.96 -20.64
N SER A 218 7.17 4.60 -19.83
CA SER A 218 7.83 5.53 -18.92
C SER A 218 9.28 5.75 -19.32
N GLU A 219 9.65 7.02 -19.49
CA GLU A 219 11.03 7.45 -19.72
C GLU A 219 11.88 7.37 -18.45
N LEU A 220 11.27 7.26 -17.27
CA LEU A 220 11.97 7.27 -15.98
C LEU A 220 12.70 5.95 -15.67
N TRP A 221 12.25 4.85 -16.27
CA TRP A 221 12.74 3.48 -16.03
C TRP A 221 13.70 2.98 -17.11
N ARG A 222 14.15 3.85 -18.02
CA ARG A 222 15.09 3.46 -19.05
C ARG A 222 16.44 3.07 -18.42
N PRO A 223 17.06 1.95 -18.81
CA PRO A 223 18.42 1.66 -18.40
C PRO A 223 19.31 2.84 -18.81
N THR A 224 20.09 3.35 -17.87
CA THR A 224 21.07 4.38 -18.18
C THR A 224 22.05 3.78 -19.21
N PRO A 225 22.30 4.46 -20.35
CA PRO A 225 23.20 3.93 -21.38
C PRO A 225 24.61 3.67 -20.87
#